data_AF-A0A522WF47-F1
#
_entry.id   AF-A0A522WF47-F1
#
_cell.length_a   1.000
_cell.length_b   1.000
_cell.length_c   1.000
_cell.angle_alpha   90.00
_cell.angle_beta   90.00
_cell.angle_gamma   90.00
#
_symmetry.space_group_name_H-M   'P 1'
#
loop_
_entity.id
_entity.type
_entity.pdbx_description
1 polymer ?
#
loop_
_entity_poly.entity_id
_entity_poly.type
_entity_poly.pdbx_seq_one_letter_code
_entity_poly.pdbx_strand_id
1 'polypeptide(L)' 'RDMGLVAAGLSGRDGGKMVGLADPLLIVPSSITARIQEMHILIGHALCDQVEAKAAPAA' A
#
# COMPACT_ATOMS: atom_id res chain seq x y z
N ARG A 1 -14.40 -5.19 9.18
CA ARG A 1 -14.50 -3.73 9.45
C ARG A 1 -14.98 -3.44 10.88
N ASP A 2 -15.39 -4.48 11.59
CA ASP A 2 -16.06 -4.44 12.90
C ASP A 2 -15.24 -3.78 14.02
N MET A 3 -13.92 -3.67 13.84
CA MET A 3 -13.01 -2.98 14.77
C MET A 3 -12.87 -1.46 14.49
N GLY A 4 -13.56 -0.90 13.52
CA GLY A 4 -13.46 0.53 13.16
C GLY A 4 -12.13 0.94 12.53
N LEU A 5 -11.29 -0.02 12.12
CA LEU A 5 -9.99 0.23 11.49
C LEU A 5 -10.12 0.48 9.98
N VAL A 6 -9.30 1.40 9.47
CA VAL A 6 -9.11 1.60 8.03
C VAL A 6 -8.18 0.50 7.50
N ALA A 7 -8.68 -0.29 6.55
CA ALA A 7 -7.90 -1.35 5.93
C ALA A 7 -7.25 -0.83 4.65
N ALA A 8 -5.98 -0.45 4.71
CA ALA A 8 -5.17 -0.18 3.51
C ALA A 8 -4.57 -1.49 2.96
N GLY A 9 -4.37 -1.58 1.65
CA GLY A 9 -3.87 -2.79 1.00
C GLY A 9 -2.91 -2.52 -0.15
N LEU A 10 -1.93 -3.42 -0.32
CA LEU A 10 -1.05 -3.52 -1.47
C LEU A 10 -1.30 -4.85 -2.17
N SER A 11 -1.52 -4.83 -3.49
CA SER A 11 -1.77 -6.03 -4.29
C SER A 11 -1.13 -5.90 -5.67
N GLY A 12 -1.30 -6.92 -6.51
CA GLY A 12 -0.87 -6.92 -7.91
C GLY A 12 -1.94 -7.52 -8.81
N ARG A 13 -1.62 -7.67 -10.11
CA ARG A 13 -2.55 -8.14 -11.15
C ARG A 13 -3.80 -7.26 -11.21
N ASP A 14 -4.95 -7.82 -10.84
CA ASP A 14 -6.28 -7.24 -10.86
C ASP A 14 -6.78 -6.88 -9.45
N GLY A 15 -5.90 -6.99 -8.43
CA GLY A 15 -6.25 -6.78 -7.02
C GLY A 15 -6.93 -7.98 -6.35
N GLY A 16 -7.48 -8.92 -7.14
CA GLY A 16 -8.13 -10.12 -6.66
C GLY A 16 -9.23 -9.87 -5.62
N LYS A 17 -9.30 -10.74 -4.61
CA LYS A 17 -10.32 -10.68 -3.56
C LYS A 17 -10.22 -9.45 -2.65
N MET A 18 -9.17 -8.65 -2.74
CA MET A 18 -9.01 -7.44 -1.92
C MET A 18 -9.82 -6.25 -2.43
N VAL A 19 -10.26 -6.26 -3.69
CA VAL A 19 -11.08 -5.19 -4.27
C VAL A 19 -12.37 -5.04 -3.46
N GLY A 20 -12.62 -3.84 -2.94
CA GLY A 20 -13.77 -3.52 -2.08
C GLY A 20 -13.59 -3.86 -0.60
N LEU A 21 -12.57 -4.65 -0.24
CA LEU A 21 -12.25 -4.98 1.16
C LEU A 21 -11.27 -3.98 1.78
N ALA A 22 -10.30 -3.50 0.99
CA ALA A 22 -9.32 -2.50 1.39
C ALA A 22 -9.56 -1.17 0.67
N ASP A 23 -9.40 -0.06 1.40
CA ASP A 23 -9.46 1.31 0.89
C ASP A 23 -8.57 2.20 1.78
N PRO A 24 -7.43 2.73 1.26
CA PRO A 24 -6.98 2.61 -0.13
C PRO A 24 -6.41 1.23 -0.48
N LEU A 25 -6.60 0.81 -1.74
CA LEU A 25 -5.98 -0.39 -2.32
C LEU A 25 -5.09 0.01 -3.51
N LEU A 26 -3.77 -0.19 -3.37
CA LEU A 26 -2.81 0.03 -4.45
C LEU A 26 -2.55 -1.29 -5.18
N ILE A 27 -2.82 -1.32 -6.49
CA ILE A 27 -2.64 -2.50 -7.33
C ILE A 27 -1.46 -2.26 -8.27
N VAL A 28 -0.37 -3.00 -8.07
CA VAL A 28 0.79 -2.98 -8.96
C VAL A 28 0.41 -3.64 -10.30
N PRO A 29 0.56 -2.93 -11.45
CA PRO A 29 0.14 -3.43 -12.76
C PRO A 29 1.15 -4.44 -13.33
N SER A 30 1.34 -5.56 -12.63
CA SER A 30 2.18 -6.66 -13.04
C SER A 30 1.54 -7.99 -12.69
N SER A 31 1.80 -9.00 -13.51
CA SER A 31 1.43 -10.39 -13.23
C SER A 31 2.54 -11.20 -12.58
N ILE A 32 3.76 -10.66 -12.54
CA ILE A 32 4.96 -11.33 -12.03
C ILE A 32 5.11 -11.01 -10.54
N THR A 33 4.94 -12.02 -9.68
CA THR A 33 5.00 -11.85 -8.21
C THR A 33 6.29 -11.17 -7.76
N ALA A 34 7.44 -11.50 -8.34
CA ALA A 34 8.71 -10.85 -7.99
C ALA A 34 8.69 -9.33 -8.27
N ARG A 35 8.14 -8.89 -9.41
CA ARG A 35 8.02 -7.46 -9.73
C ARG A 35 7.00 -6.75 -8.83
N ILE A 36 5.90 -7.44 -8.49
CA ILE A 36 4.91 -6.92 -7.54
C ILE A 36 5.58 -6.65 -6.18
N GLN A 37 6.37 -7.59 -5.67
CA GLN A 37 7.02 -7.44 -4.37
C GLN A 37 8.11 -6.36 -4.35
N GLU A 38 8.88 -6.20 -5.43
CA GLU A 38 9.82 -5.06 -5.57
C GLU A 38 9.09 -3.72 -5.47
N MET A 39 7.94 -3.59 -6.14
CA MET A 39 7.13 -2.39 -6.07
C MET A 39 6.51 -2.19 -4.68
N HIS A 40 6.08 -3.26 -4.00
CA HIS A 40 5.61 -3.15 -2.62
C HIS A 40 6.68 -2.62 -1.67
N ILE A 41 7.94 -3.04 -1.83
CA ILE A 41 9.07 -2.52 -1.05
C ILE A 41 9.27 -1.03 -1.33
N LEU A 42 9.28 -0.63 -2.61
CA LEU A 42 9.38 0.78 -3.00
C LEU A 42 8.24 1.64 -2.42
N ILE A 43 7.00 1.18 -2.55
CA ILE A 43 5.81 1.88 -2.02
C ILE A 43 5.91 1.99 -0.50
N GLY A 44 6.31 0.92 0.20
CA GLY A 44 6.51 0.94 1.64
C GLY A 44 7.52 1.99 2.07
N HIS A 45 8.67 2.07 1.40
CA HIS A 45 9.68 3.10 1.68
C HIS A 45 9.18 4.52 1.39
N ALA A 46 8.49 4.73 0.28
CA ALA A 46 7.90 6.03 -0.04
C ALA A 46 6.86 6.47 1.01
N LEU A 47 6.06 5.53 1.53
CA LEU A 47 5.10 5.80 2.60
C LEU A 47 5.82 6.18 3.90
N CYS A 48 6.87 5.45 4.29
CA CYS A 48 7.67 5.79 5.47
C CYS A 48 8.27 7.20 5.34
N ASP A 49 8.90 7.52 4.22
CA ASP A 49 9.47 8.84 3.95
C ASP A 49 8.43 9.98 4.11
N GLN A 50 7.23 9.78 3.56
CA GLN A 50 6.14 10.75 3.70
C GLN A 50 5.58 10.85 5.12
N VAL A 51 5.52 9.74 5.86
CA VAL A 51 5.09 9.76 7.27
C VAL A 51 6.13 10.48 8.12
N GLU A 52 7.41 10.20 7.92
CA GLU A 52 8.52 10.85 8.63
C GLU A 52 8.54 12.36 8.35
N ALA A 53 8.42 12.77 7.09
CA ALA A 53 8.35 14.18 6.71
C ALA A 53 7.19 14.94 7.38
N LYS A 54 6.06 14.26 7.61
CA LYS A 54 4.89 14.83 8.31
C LYS A 54 4.99 14.79 9.83
N ALA A 55 5.71 13.82 10.37
CA ALA A 55 5.89 13.64 11.81
C ALA A 55 7.05 14.49 12.37
N ALA A 56 8.02 14.86 11.52
CA ALA A 56 9.10 15.76 11.90
C ALA A 56 8.53 17.13 12.31
N PRO A 57 9.02 17.73 13.41
CA PRO A 57 8.65 19.08 13.78
C PRO A 57 9.07 20.05 12.66
N ALA A 58 8.21 21.02 12.34
CA ALA A 58 8.55 22.07 11.39
C ALA A 58 9.85 22.76 11.83
N ALA A 59 10.85 22.75 10.94
CA ALA A 59 12.10 23.46 11.13
C ALA A 59 11.88 24.98 11.04
#